data_AF-A0A6M2DGM5-F1
#
_entry.id   AF-A0A6M2DGM5-F1
#
_cell.length_a   1.000
_cell.length_b   1.000
_cell.length_c   1.000
_cell.angle_alpha   90.00
_cell.angle_beta   90.00
_cell.angle_gamma   90.00
#
_symmetry.space_group_name_H-M   'P 1'
#
loop_
_entity.id
_entity.type
_entity.pdbx_description
1 polymer ?
#
loop_
_entity_poly.entity_id
_entity_poly.type
_entity_poly.pdbx_seq_one_letter_code
_entity_poly.pdbx_strand_id
1 'polypeptide(L)'
;MANISIRYQIAQKVRSWRLKRGCTQKDLAGKIGITYQIVLQYEKGIRKISIEKLYAIAKVLSVDIIDLIPVSNEKACFKNEELNLIREYKKINGQELRRMFCLLTKFIQVSEKSSGKAEKIKIAKGLVKEGISVDIVAKTIGLSADECVEEKGGSIYCQIGKKIKEWKRVYSEGFSRENGYDT
;
A
#
# COMPACT_ATOMS: atom_id res chain seq x y z
N MET A 1 6.84 15.88 21.89
CA MET A 1 8.09 15.08 21.95
C MET A 1 8.87 15.32 20.66
N ALA A 2 10.17 15.61 20.73
CA ALA A 2 10.97 15.88 19.55
C ALA A 2 10.94 14.66 18.59
N ASN A 3 10.65 14.89 17.32
CA ASN A 3 10.68 13.85 16.29
C ASN A 3 12.16 13.49 16.03
N ILE A 4 12.68 12.50 16.75
CA ILE A 4 14.07 12.06 16.65
C ILE A 4 14.22 11.24 15.36
N SER A 5 15.04 11.75 14.43
CA SER A 5 15.32 11.08 13.15
C SER A 5 15.78 9.64 13.32
N ILE A 6 15.24 8.72 12.53
CA ILE A 6 15.65 7.29 12.46
C ILE A 6 17.17 7.15 12.32
N ARG A 7 17.81 8.03 11.55
CA ARG A 7 19.27 8.05 11.38
C ARG A 7 19.99 8.25 12.71
N TYR A 8 19.51 9.16 13.54
CA TYR A 8 20.08 9.41 14.85
C TYR A 8 19.89 8.21 15.79
N GLN A 9 18.75 7.53 15.72
CA GLN A 9 18.50 6.33 16.51
C GLN A 9 19.45 5.19 16.14
N ILE A 10 19.68 4.94 14.84
CA ILE A 10 20.70 3.98 14.36
C ILE A 10 22.09 4.37 14.87
N ALA A 11 22.45 5.65 14.77
CA ALA A 11 23.73 6.16 15.27
C ALA A 11 23.93 5.88 16.77
N GLN A 12 22.89 6.09 17.59
CA GLN A 12 22.96 5.80 19.03
C GLN A 12 23.06 4.29 19.30
N LYS A 13 22.40 3.43 18.53
CA LYS A 13 22.54 1.98 18.63
C LYS A 13 23.97 1.53 18.33
N VAL A 14 24.57 2.04 17.25
CA VAL A 14 25.98 1.78 16.90
C VAL A 14 26.90 2.18 18.04
N ARG A 15 26.74 3.41 18.57
CA ARG A 15 27.54 3.91 19.69
C ARG A 15 27.39 3.04 20.94
N SER A 16 26.16 2.67 21.29
CA SER A 16 25.86 1.82 22.46
C SER A 16 26.58 0.47 22.36
N TRP A 17 26.45 -0.22 21.23
CA TRP A 17 27.09 -1.51 21.02
C TRP A 17 28.61 -1.41 20.97
N ARG A 18 29.15 -0.35 20.33
CA ARG A 18 30.58 -0.10 20.32
C ARG A 18 31.15 0.00 21.74
N LEU A 19 30.49 0.77 22.61
CA LEU A 19 30.90 0.93 24.01
C LEU A 19 30.76 -0.38 24.79
N LYS A 20 29.67 -1.13 24.61
CA LYS A 20 29.48 -2.46 25.24
C LYS A 20 30.57 -3.47 24.86
N ARG A 21 31.15 -3.34 23.67
CA ARG A 21 32.24 -4.19 23.18
C ARG A 21 33.64 -3.65 23.51
N GLY A 22 33.75 -2.57 24.31
CA GLY A 22 35.03 -1.95 24.66
C GLY A 22 35.79 -1.39 23.46
N CYS A 23 35.11 -1.13 22.33
CA CYS A 23 35.73 -0.70 21.10
C CYS A 23 35.83 0.84 21.08
N THR A 24 36.98 1.43 20.76
CA THR A 24 37.07 2.89 20.59
C THR A 24 36.56 3.30 19.20
N GLN A 25 36.27 4.59 19.00
CA GLN A 25 35.89 5.11 17.68
C GLN A 25 37.04 4.92 16.66
N LYS A 26 38.30 5.01 17.10
CA LYS A 26 39.48 4.76 16.27
C LYS A 26 39.58 3.29 15.87
N ASP A 27 39.33 2.38 16.81
CA ASP A 27 39.35 0.94 16.51
C ASP A 27 38.25 0.57 15.52
N LEU A 28 37.03 1.08 15.72
CA LEU A 28 35.92 0.83 14.79
C LEU A 28 36.26 1.36 13.40
N ALA A 29 36.80 2.59 13.32
CA ALA A 29 37.21 3.21 12.07
C ALA A 29 38.26 2.36 11.33
N GLY A 30 39.29 1.91 12.05
CA GLY A 30 40.33 1.04 11.50
C GLY A 30 39.78 -0.29 11.00
N LYS A 31 38.89 -0.94 11.76
CA LYS A 31 38.30 -2.24 11.39
C LYS A 31 37.38 -2.17 10.18
N ILE A 32 36.72 -1.04 9.93
CA ILE A 32 35.80 -0.88 8.76
C ILE A 32 36.40 -0.04 7.62
N GLY A 33 37.69 0.30 7.71
CA GLY A 33 38.45 1.02 6.69
C GLY A 33 37.92 2.41 6.41
N ILE A 34 37.62 3.20 7.46
CA ILE A 34 37.22 4.61 7.35
C ILE A 34 38.01 5.47 8.32
N THR A 35 37.93 6.79 8.19
CA THR A 35 38.58 7.69 9.15
C THR A 35 37.78 7.83 10.44
N TYR A 36 38.49 8.10 11.54
CA TYR A 36 37.89 8.38 12.86
C TYR A 36 36.79 9.46 12.79
N GLN A 37 37.03 10.52 12.00
CA GLN A 37 36.07 11.62 11.83
C GLN A 37 34.74 11.13 11.25
N ILE A 38 34.75 10.13 10.37
CA ILE A 38 33.54 9.55 9.81
C ILE A 38 32.75 8.79 10.88
N VAL A 39 33.41 7.98 11.71
CA VAL A 39 32.76 7.32 12.86
C VAL A 39 32.17 8.36 13.82
N LEU A 40 32.89 9.44 14.11
CA LEU A 40 32.39 10.52 14.96
C LEU A 40 31.12 11.15 14.38
N GLN A 41 31.11 11.43 13.07
CA GLN A 41 29.94 11.97 12.37
C GLN A 41 28.78 10.97 12.30
N TYR A 42 29.07 9.68 12.17
CA TYR A 42 28.08 8.60 12.26
C TYR A 42 27.41 8.62 13.62
N GLU A 43 28.16 8.57 14.72
CA GLU A 43 27.59 8.49 16.08
C GLU A 43 26.87 9.78 16.52
N LYS A 44 27.18 10.92 15.90
CA LYS A 44 26.43 12.18 16.06
C LYS A 44 25.16 12.23 15.19
N GLY A 45 24.95 11.26 14.30
CA GLY A 45 23.82 11.25 13.37
C GLY A 45 23.89 12.31 12.26
N ILE A 46 25.03 12.97 12.09
CA ILE A 46 25.25 14.04 11.09
C ILE A 46 25.43 13.41 9.70
N ARG A 47 26.19 12.31 9.63
CA ARG A 47 26.46 11.60 8.38
C ARG A 47 25.65 10.32 8.30
N LYS A 48 25.03 10.08 7.14
CA LYS A 48 24.32 8.82 6.85
C LYS A 48 25.30 7.65 6.81
N ILE A 49 24.94 6.55 7.48
CA ILE A 49 25.62 5.27 7.36
C ILE A 49 24.97 4.51 6.19
N SER A 50 25.77 4.04 5.22
CA SER A 50 25.25 3.17 4.15
C SER A 50 24.94 1.77 4.69
N ILE A 51 24.09 1.00 4.01
CA ILE A 51 23.75 -0.37 4.43
C ILE A 51 25.01 -1.24 4.48
N GLU A 52 25.90 -1.12 3.51
CA GLU A 52 27.19 -1.83 3.47
C GLU A 52 28.05 -1.52 4.71
N LYS A 53 28.17 -0.24 5.08
CA LYS A 53 28.93 0.16 6.27
C LYS A 53 28.23 -0.26 7.56
N LEU A 54 26.91 -0.20 7.62
CA LEU A 54 26.14 -0.68 8.76
C LEU A 54 26.34 -2.18 8.98
N TYR A 55 26.35 -2.96 7.89
CA TYR A 55 26.63 -4.39 7.92
C TYR A 55 28.08 -4.69 8.37
N ALA A 56 29.06 -3.93 7.87
CA ALA A 56 30.45 -4.05 8.32
C ALA A 56 30.60 -3.73 9.83
N ILE A 57 29.91 -2.69 10.30
CA ILE A 57 29.85 -2.33 11.72
C ILE A 57 29.24 -3.47 12.54
N ALA A 58 28.13 -4.05 12.10
CA ALA A 58 27.47 -5.17 12.78
C ALA A 58 28.43 -6.37 12.94
N LYS A 59 29.15 -6.72 11.87
CA LYS A 59 30.20 -7.76 11.92
C LYS A 59 31.29 -7.44 12.94
N VAL A 60 31.84 -6.23 12.91
CA VAL A 60 32.91 -5.81 13.83
C VAL A 60 32.44 -5.83 15.29
N LEU A 61 31.18 -5.48 15.54
CA LEU A 61 30.58 -5.47 16.88
C LEU A 61 30.01 -6.82 17.30
N SER A 62 30.05 -7.84 16.43
CA SER A 62 29.51 -9.18 16.66
C SER A 62 28.04 -9.11 17.11
N VAL A 63 27.22 -8.43 16.32
CA VAL A 63 25.76 -8.29 16.50
C VAL A 63 25.04 -8.48 15.18
N ASP A 64 23.74 -8.74 15.21
CA ASP A 64 22.95 -8.74 13.99
C ASP A 64 22.73 -7.30 13.51
N ILE A 65 22.60 -7.10 12.20
CA ILE A 65 22.27 -5.77 11.65
C ILE A 65 20.92 -5.27 12.16
N ILE A 66 19.98 -6.17 12.46
CA ILE A 66 18.68 -5.87 13.03
C ILE A 66 18.83 -5.21 14.41
N ASP A 67 19.83 -5.58 15.21
CA ASP A 67 20.08 -4.99 16.53
C ASP A 67 20.52 -3.52 16.47
N LEU A 68 21.02 -3.09 15.30
CA LEU A 68 21.44 -1.71 15.03
C LEU A 68 20.30 -0.85 14.46
N ILE A 69 19.23 -1.48 13.98
CA ILE A 69 18.09 -0.79 13.41
C ILE A 69 17.05 -0.58 14.53
N PRO A 70 16.57 0.67 14.73
CA PRO A 70 15.43 0.90 15.60
C PRO A 70 14.21 0.27 14.95
N VAL A 71 13.89 -0.96 15.34
CA VAL A 71 12.57 -1.51 15.08
C VAL A 71 11.63 -0.67 15.93
N SER A 72 10.79 0.14 15.29
CA SER A 72 9.67 0.75 15.98
C SER A 72 8.88 -0.40 16.59
N ASN A 73 8.96 -0.54 17.91
CA ASN A 73 8.09 -1.41 18.67
C ASN A 73 6.68 -0.77 18.78
N GLU A 74 6.29 0.01 17.76
CA GLU A 74 4.96 -0.19 17.24
C GLU A 74 4.87 -1.70 17.08
N LYS A 75 3.97 -2.32 17.85
CA LYS A 75 3.20 -3.38 17.24
C LYS A 75 2.70 -2.76 15.94
N ALA A 76 3.48 -2.87 14.86
CA ALA A 76 2.92 -3.08 13.56
C ALA A 76 2.10 -4.33 13.81
N CYS A 77 0.85 -4.11 14.19
CA CYS A 77 -0.24 -4.98 13.87
C CYS A 77 -0.21 -4.97 12.34
N PHE A 78 0.80 -5.65 11.76
CA PHE A 78 0.61 -6.35 10.52
C PHE A 78 -0.69 -7.10 10.81
N LYS A 79 -1.76 -6.70 10.11
CA LYS A 79 -3.02 -7.44 10.20
C LYS A 79 -2.62 -8.91 10.09
N ASN A 80 -3.18 -9.79 10.91
CA ASN A 80 -2.76 -11.20 10.97
C ASN A 80 -2.62 -11.85 9.56
N GLU A 81 -3.35 -11.33 8.58
CA GLU A 81 -3.24 -11.57 7.13
C GLU A 81 -1.85 -11.29 6.51
N GLU A 82 -1.20 -10.16 6.77
CA GLU A 82 0.13 -9.82 6.21
C GLU A 82 1.23 -10.74 6.77
N LEU A 83 1.14 -11.10 8.06
CA LEU A 83 2.04 -12.10 8.67
C LEU A 83 1.81 -13.50 8.12
N ASN A 84 0.55 -13.86 7.83
CA ASN A 84 0.21 -15.12 7.16
C ASN A 84 0.83 -15.20 5.76
N LEU A 85 0.73 -14.14 4.95
CA LEU A 85 1.32 -14.11 3.61
C LEU A 85 2.85 -14.28 3.65
N ILE A 86 3.54 -13.59 4.56
CA ILE A 86 4.99 -13.72 4.74
C ILE A 86 5.36 -15.14 5.19
N ARG A 87 4.58 -15.73 6.11
CA ARG A 87 4.80 -17.09 6.59
C ARG A 87 4.61 -18.13 5.49
N GLU A 88 3.55 -18.03 4.70
CA GLU A 88 3.31 -18.96 3.59
C GLU A 88 4.34 -18.77 2.47
N TYR A 89 4.74 -17.52 2.18
CA TYR A 89 5.84 -17.25 1.23
C TYR A 89 7.16 -17.92 1.62
N LYS A 90 7.50 -17.92 2.92
CA LYS A 90 8.72 -18.58 3.42
C LYS A 90 8.71 -20.10 3.22
N LYS A 91 7.54 -20.74 3.18
CA LYS A 91 7.39 -22.19 2.95
C LYS A 91 7.56 -22.60 1.49
N ILE A 92 7.47 -21.66 0.55
CA ILE A 92 7.63 -21.93 -0.88
C ILE A 92 9.11 -22.22 -1.15
N ASN A 93 9.47 -23.46 -1.48
CA ASN A 93 10.86 -23.86 -1.79
C ASN A 93 11.26 -23.69 -3.27
N GLY A 94 10.34 -23.23 -4.13
CA GLY A 94 10.60 -22.97 -5.55
C GLY A 94 10.88 -21.50 -5.84
N GLN A 95 12.03 -21.19 -6.47
CA GLN A 95 12.40 -19.82 -6.83
C GLN A 95 11.43 -19.20 -7.85
N GLU A 96 10.97 -19.99 -8.82
CA GLU A 96 9.94 -19.56 -9.79
C GLU A 96 8.59 -19.28 -9.13
N LEU A 97 8.19 -20.10 -8.15
CA LEU A 97 6.96 -19.89 -7.38
C LEU A 97 7.05 -18.65 -6.48
N ARG A 98 8.23 -18.35 -5.90
CA ARG A 98 8.46 -17.11 -5.15
C ARG A 98 8.40 -15.88 -6.05
N ARG A 99 8.96 -15.96 -7.26
CA ARG A 99 8.86 -14.90 -8.27
C ARG A 99 7.41 -14.67 -8.67
N MET A 100 6.67 -15.73 -8.96
CA MET A 100 5.26 -15.65 -9.33
C MET A 100 4.41 -15.06 -8.20
N PHE A 101 4.63 -15.50 -6.95
CA PHE A 101 3.99 -14.92 -5.78
C PHE A 101 4.28 -13.42 -5.66
N CYS A 102 5.54 -13.00 -5.81
CA CYS A 102 5.93 -11.59 -5.75
C CYS A 102 5.28 -10.75 -6.86
N LEU A 103 5.17 -11.28 -8.07
CA LEU A 103 4.47 -10.62 -9.18
C LEU A 103 2.97 -10.45 -8.87
N LEU A 104 2.33 -11.47 -8.31
CA LEU A 104 0.93 -11.41 -7.88
C LEU A 104 0.74 -10.36 -6.77
N THR A 105 1.64 -10.32 -5.77
CA THR A 105 1.54 -9.32 -4.69
C THR A 105 1.70 -7.89 -5.22
N LYS A 106 2.64 -7.67 -6.15
CA LYS A 106 2.84 -6.38 -6.81
C LYS A 106 1.62 -5.97 -7.64
N PHE A 107 1.03 -6.90 -8.38
CA PHE A 107 -0.17 -6.66 -9.17
C PHE A 107 -1.34 -6.23 -8.29
N ILE A 108 -1.56 -6.93 -7.16
CA ILE A 108 -2.60 -6.59 -6.18
C ILE A 108 -2.35 -5.20 -5.59
N GLN A 109 -1.11 -4.90 -5.15
CA GLN A 109 -0.76 -3.58 -4.63
C GLN A 109 -0.94 -2.45 -5.65
N VAL A 110 -0.65 -2.70 -6.93
CA VAL A 110 -0.88 -1.74 -8.01
C VAL A 110 -2.37 -1.52 -8.21
N SER A 111 -3.18 -2.58 -8.18
CA SER A 111 -4.63 -2.49 -8.32
C SER A 111 -5.31 -1.78 -7.13
N GLU A 112 -4.75 -1.88 -5.93
CA GLU A 112 -5.21 -1.14 -4.75
C GLU A 112 -4.80 0.35 -4.80
N LYS A 113 -3.56 0.63 -5.22
CA LYS A 113 -3.02 2.00 -5.31
C LYS A 113 -3.58 2.80 -6.49
N SER A 114 -4.08 2.16 -7.54
CA SER A 114 -4.70 2.82 -8.70
C SER A 114 -6.21 3.03 -8.57
N SER A 115 -6.77 2.91 -7.35
CA SER A 115 -8.22 2.98 -7.09
C SER A 115 -8.80 4.40 -7.16
N GLY A 116 -8.45 5.17 -8.19
CA GLY A 116 -9.38 6.17 -8.70
C GLY A 116 -10.68 5.47 -9.06
N LYS A 117 -11.81 5.94 -8.53
CA LYS A 117 -13.16 5.46 -8.88
C LYS A 117 -13.36 5.36 -10.40
N ALA A 118 -12.68 6.22 -11.16
CA ALA A 118 -12.69 6.25 -12.63
C ALA A 118 -12.12 4.98 -13.29
N GLU A 119 -11.03 4.41 -12.79
CA GLU A 119 -10.40 3.21 -13.35
C GLU A 119 -11.23 1.96 -13.06
N LYS A 120 -11.82 1.86 -11.86
CA LYS A 120 -12.78 0.81 -11.53
C LYS A 120 -14.00 0.82 -12.47
N ILE A 121 -14.49 2.02 -12.79
CA ILE A 121 -15.60 2.21 -13.73
C ILE A 121 -15.19 1.79 -15.16
N LYS A 122 -13.97 2.11 -15.62
CA LYS A 122 -13.47 1.67 -16.94
C LYS A 122 -13.42 0.15 -17.06
N ILE A 123 -12.92 -0.52 -16.01
CA ILE A 123 -12.85 -1.99 -15.97
C ILE A 123 -14.25 -2.59 -15.92
N ALA A 124 -15.14 -2.05 -15.07
CA ALA A 124 -16.52 -2.51 -14.97
C ALA A 124 -17.25 -2.42 -16.33
N LYS A 125 -17.11 -1.29 -17.03
CA LYS A 125 -17.70 -1.09 -18.36
C LYS A 125 -17.15 -2.07 -19.41
N GLY A 126 -15.86 -2.36 -19.37
CA GLY A 126 -15.23 -3.37 -20.24
C GLY A 126 -15.83 -4.76 -20.02
N LEU A 127 -15.97 -5.19 -18.77
CA LEU A 127 -16.50 -6.52 -18.42
C LEU A 127 -17.98 -6.68 -18.79
N VAL A 128 -18.79 -5.63 -18.60
CA VAL A 128 -20.20 -5.61 -19.00
C VAL A 128 -20.33 -5.67 -20.54
N LYS A 129 -19.42 -5.01 -21.27
CA LYS A 129 -19.39 -5.05 -22.74
C LYS A 129 -19.08 -6.44 -23.29
N GLU A 130 -18.28 -7.22 -22.57
CA GLU A 130 -18.01 -8.63 -22.87
C GLU A 130 -19.15 -9.58 -22.41
N GLY A 131 -20.28 -9.05 -21.96
CA GLY A 131 -21.51 -9.81 -21.68
C GLY A 131 -21.64 -10.32 -20.24
N ILE A 132 -20.77 -9.90 -19.32
CA ILE A 132 -20.86 -10.29 -17.91
C ILE A 132 -21.97 -9.50 -17.22
N SER A 133 -22.79 -10.18 -16.40
CA SER A 133 -23.90 -9.56 -15.67
C SER A 133 -23.43 -8.38 -14.81
N VAL A 134 -24.14 -7.26 -14.95
CA VAL A 134 -23.87 -6.00 -14.23
C VAL A 134 -23.85 -6.21 -12.71
N ASP A 135 -24.74 -7.05 -12.19
CA ASP A 135 -24.83 -7.32 -10.75
C ASP A 135 -23.59 -8.05 -10.22
N ILE A 136 -23.04 -8.97 -11.02
CA ILE A 136 -21.81 -9.71 -10.67
C ILE A 136 -20.61 -8.76 -10.70
N VAL A 137 -20.53 -7.91 -11.72
CA VAL A 137 -19.45 -6.92 -11.88
C VAL A 137 -19.49 -5.88 -10.75
N ALA A 138 -20.66 -5.33 -10.46
CA ALA A 138 -20.87 -4.34 -9.39
C ALA A 138 -20.47 -4.89 -8.01
N LYS A 139 -20.93 -6.12 -7.69
CA LYS A 139 -20.64 -6.78 -6.42
C LYS A 139 -19.14 -7.10 -6.25
N THR A 140 -18.46 -7.48 -7.33
CA THR A 140 -17.04 -7.88 -7.29
C THR A 140 -16.11 -6.67 -7.20
N ILE A 141 -16.43 -5.57 -7.88
CA ILE A 141 -15.58 -4.37 -7.94
C ILE A 141 -15.91 -3.38 -6.78
N GLY A 142 -17.07 -3.56 -6.14
CA GLY A 142 -17.55 -2.68 -5.08
C GLY A 142 -18.03 -1.33 -5.63
N LEU A 143 -18.78 -1.36 -6.73
CA LEU A 143 -19.44 -0.20 -7.36
C LEU A 143 -20.95 -0.36 -7.32
N SER A 144 -21.70 0.73 -7.51
CA SER A 144 -23.14 0.60 -7.74
C SER A 144 -23.43 0.09 -9.16
N ALA A 145 -24.56 -0.60 -9.34
CA ALA A 145 -24.97 -1.09 -10.66
C ALA A 145 -25.08 0.05 -11.69
N ASP A 146 -25.49 1.23 -11.24
CA ASP A 146 -25.66 2.44 -12.06
C ASP A 146 -24.33 2.97 -12.63
N GLU A 147 -23.22 2.76 -11.92
CA GLU A 147 -21.88 3.20 -12.34
C GLU A 147 -21.25 2.29 -13.40
N CYS A 148 -21.77 1.08 -13.55
CA CYS A 148 -21.26 0.05 -14.46
C CYS A 148 -21.91 0.09 -15.85
N VAL A 149 -22.98 0.88 -16.02
CA VAL A 149 -23.71 0.99 -17.29
C VAL A 149 -23.15 2.15 -18.12
N GLU A 150 -22.80 1.90 -19.38
CA GLU A 150 -22.62 2.99 -20.34
C GLU A 150 -23.99 3.61 -20.66
N GLU A 151 -24.15 4.92 -20.42
CA GLU A 151 -25.21 5.66 -21.08
C GLU A 151 -24.98 5.53 -22.59
N LYS A 152 -25.70 4.62 -23.24
CA LYS A 152 -25.77 4.54 -24.70
C LYS A 152 -26.48 5.80 -25.20
N GLY A 153 -25.76 6.92 -25.24
CA GLY A 153 -26.25 8.24 -25.65
C GLY A 153 -26.60 8.36 -27.13
N GLY A 154 -26.53 7.28 -27.91
CA GLY A 154 -26.79 7.32 -29.36
C GLY A 154 -27.85 6.33 -29.87
N SER A 155 -28.41 5.46 -29.03
CA SER A 155 -29.45 4.53 -29.49
C SER A 155 -30.84 5.15 -29.35
N ILE A 156 -31.63 5.11 -30.43
CA ILE A 156 -33.04 5.54 -30.46
C ILE A 156 -33.83 4.94 -29.28
N TYR A 157 -33.54 3.69 -28.92
CA TYR A 157 -34.19 3.01 -27.80
C TYR A 157 -33.90 3.66 -26.43
N CYS A 158 -32.71 4.22 -26.22
CA CYS A 158 -32.38 4.95 -25.00
C CYS A 158 -33.06 6.33 -24.94
N GLN A 159 -33.20 7.00 -26.08
CA GLN A 159 -33.97 8.26 -26.16
C GLN A 159 -35.45 8.02 -25.90
N ILE A 160 -36.02 6.95 -26.47
CA ILE A 160 -37.40 6.51 -26.19
C ILE A 160 -37.57 6.20 -24.70
N GLY A 161 -36.64 5.46 -24.09
CA GLY A 161 -36.66 5.17 -22.65
C GLY A 161 -36.61 6.41 -21.75
N LYS A 162 -35.78 7.41 -22.10
CA LYS A 162 -35.72 8.71 -21.41
C LYS A 162 -37.07 9.45 -21.53
N LYS A 163 -37.66 9.51 -22.73
CA LYS A 163 -38.98 10.12 -22.98
C LYS A 163 -40.11 9.44 -22.21
N ILE A 164 -40.11 8.11 -22.15
CA ILE A 164 -41.12 7.33 -21.40
C ILE A 164 -41.02 7.62 -19.89
N LYS A 165 -39.80 7.73 -19.34
CA LYS A 165 -39.60 8.10 -17.92
C LYS A 165 -40.07 9.52 -17.62
N GLU A 166 -39.82 10.46 -18.53
CA GLU A 166 -40.28 11.84 -18.41
C GLU A 166 -41.81 11.93 -18.44
N TRP A 167 -42.45 11.21 -19.36
CA TRP A 167 -43.92 11.14 -19.43
C TRP A 167 -44.54 10.53 -18.17
N LYS A 168 -43.94 9.47 -17.63
CA LYS A 168 -44.41 8.88 -16.36
C LYS A 168 -44.32 9.86 -15.19
N ARG A 169 -43.28 10.70 -15.15
CA ARG A 169 -43.09 11.72 -14.10
C ARG A 169 -44.13 12.84 -14.21
N VAL A 170 -44.37 13.32 -15.43
CA VAL A 170 -45.40 14.33 -15.70
C VAL A 170 -46.80 13.79 -15.41
N TYR A 171 -47.07 12.52 -15.73
CA TYR A 171 -48.36 11.88 -15.43
C TYR A 171 -48.55 11.64 -13.92
N SER A 172 -47.49 11.28 -13.18
CA SER A 172 -47.59 11.12 -11.72
C SER A 172 -47.73 12.47 -10.98
N GLU A 173 -47.11 13.53 -11.49
CA GLU A 173 -47.23 14.89 -10.95
C GLU A 173 -48.57 15.54 -11.34
N GLY A 174 -49.12 15.22 -12.52
CA GLY A 174 -50.47 15.61 -12.95
C GLY A 174 -51.57 14.90 -12.17
N PHE A 175 -51.42 13.59 -11.94
CA PHE A 175 -52.39 12.80 -11.16
C PHE A 175 -52.46 13.23 -9.67
N SER A 176 -51.38 13.81 -9.14
CA SER A 176 -51.34 14.36 -7.78
C SER A 176 -51.92 15.77 -7.67
N ARG A 177 -52.11 16.49 -8.79
CA ARG A 177 -52.78 17.80 -8.83
C ARG A 177 -54.27 17.70 -9.17
N GLU A 178 -54.72 16.64 -9.83
CA GLU A 178 -56.13 16.43 -10.18
C GLU A 178 -56.93 15.66 -9.11
N ASN A 179 -56.30 14.80 -8.31
CA ASN A 179 -56.97 14.11 -7.20
C ASN A 179 -56.53 14.71 -5.87
N GLY A 180 -57.03 15.91 -5.58
CA GLY A 180 -56.94 16.51 -4.27
C GLY A 180 -57.75 15.71 -3.27
N TYR A 181 -57.07 15.01 -2.36
CA TYR A 181 -57.62 14.55 -1.10
C TYR A 181 -56.59 14.76 0.00
N ASP A 182 -56.70 15.91 0.66
CA ASP A 182 -56.82 15.88 2.12
C ASP A 182 -58.27 15.40 2.36
N THR A 183 -58.42 14.32 3.15
CA THR A 183 -59.55 13.37 3.30
C THR A 183 -59.78 12.35 2.19
#